data_AF-A0A7S5DQI6-F1
#
_entry.id   AF-A0A7S5DQI6-F1
#
_cell.length_a   1.000
_cell.length_b   1.000
_cell.length_c   1.000
_cell.angle_alpha   90.00
_cell.angle_beta   90.00
_cell.angle_gamma   90.00
#
_symmetry.space_group_name_H-M   'P 1'
#
loop_
_entity.id
_entity.type
_entity.pdbx_description
1 polymer ?
#
loop_
_entity_poly.entity_id
_entity_poly.type
_entity_poly.pdbx_seq_one_letter_code
_entity_poly.pdbx_strand_id
1 'polypeptide(L)'
;MEDDMTDIPPLPKSRRNLSDLDSLIADSIGRLGSYDGVHGAPAGNRHAADPPVAEEKPQPAAPLNPGSVDEKPERFQIALSGSVIIATKLEALKQKTTASEVTERALRSYLGMPPKA
;
A
#
# COMPACT_ATOMS: atom_id res chain seq x y z
N MET A 1 28.56 -39.15 -32.33
CA MET A 1 27.09 -39.18 -32.40
C MET A 1 26.62 -38.38 -31.22
N GLU A 2 26.37 -37.11 -31.47
CA GLU A 2 26.09 -36.08 -30.49
C GLU A 2 24.64 -35.66 -30.73
N ASP A 3 23.70 -36.32 -30.07
CA ASP A 3 22.28 -35.92 -30.07
C ASP A 3 21.59 -36.83 -29.05
N ASP A 4 21.47 -36.40 -27.79
CA ASP A 4 20.33 -36.74 -26.93
C ASP A 4 20.42 -36.02 -25.56
N MET A 5 20.36 -34.69 -25.53
CA MET A 5 20.43 -33.96 -24.25
C MET A 5 19.44 -32.78 -24.14
N THR A 6 18.32 -32.82 -24.85
CA THR A 6 17.22 -31.84 -24.65
C THR A 6 15.84 -32.40 -24.99
N ASP A 7 15.50 -33.62 -24.56
CA ASP A 7 14.11 -34.08 -24.62
C ASP A 7 13.39 -33.74 -23.32
N ILE A 8 13.10 -32.44 -23.13
CA ILE A 8 12.31 -31.96 -21.99
C ILE A 8 10.85 -32.28 -22.32
N PRO A 9 10.16 -33.15 -21.57
CA PRO A 9 8.76 -33.43 -21.83
C PRO A 9 7.95 -32.13 -21.70
N PRO A 10 7.03 -31.84 -22.62
CA PRO A 10 6.30 -30.58 -22.61
C PRO A 10 5.53 -30.45 -21.30
N LEU A 11 5.83 -29.41 -20.53
CA LEU A 11 5.09 -29.11 -19.31
C LEU A 11 3.62 -28.88 -19.71
N PRO A 12 2.67 -29.55 -19.04
CA PRO A 12 1.26 -29.37 -19.35
C PRO A 12 0.95 -27.88 -19.23
N LYS A 13 0.39 -27.30 -20.31
CA LYS A 13 -0.12 -25.94 -20.30
C LYS A 13 -1.31 -25.92 -19.36
N SER A 14 -1.03 -25.77 -18.05
CA SER A 14 -2.03 -25.44 -17.06
C SER A 14 -2.76 -24.23 -17.61
N ARG A 15 -4.06 -24.41 -17.90
CA ARG A 15 -4.97 -23.30 -18.12
C ARG A 15 -5.00 -22.59 -16.77
N ARG A 16 -4.06 -21.65 -16.58
CA ARG A 16 -3.97 -20.80 -15.40
C ARG A 16 -5.21 -19.91 -15.40
N ASN A 17 -6.31 -20.46 -14.91
CA ASN A 17 -7.53 -19.71 -14.71
C ASN A 17 -7.26 -18.74 -13.55
N LEU A 18 -7.39 -17.44 -13.80
CA LEU A 18 -7.17 -16.41 -12.77
C LEU A 18 -8.07 -16.63 -11.54
N SER A 19 -9.22 -17.28 -11.71
CA SER A 19 -10.10 -17.65 -10.59
C SER A 19 -9.48 -18.66 -9.63
N ASP A 20 -8.60 -19.55 -10.12
CA ASP A 20 -7.89 -20.53 -9.30
C ASP A 20 -6.78 -19.85 -8.49
N LEU A 21 -6.14 -18.83 -9.07
CA LEU A 21 -5.18 -17.98 -8.36
C LEU A 21 -5.86 -17.17 -7.26
N ASP A 22 -7.01 -16.56 -7.56
CA ASP A 22 -7.79 -15.79 -6.57
C ASP A 22 -8.29 -16.71 -5.43
N SER A 23 -8.65 -17.95 -5.76
CA SER A 23 -9.04 -18.97 -4.76
C SER A 23 -7.87 -19.40 -3.88
N LEU A 24 -6.68 -19.61 -4.46
CA LEU A 24 -5.42 -19.87 -3.73
C LEU A 24 -5.00 -18.71 -2.84
N ILE A 25 -5.18 -17.46 -3.30
CA ILE A 25 -4.87 -16.26 -2.51
C ILE A 25 -5.86 -16.11 -1.36
N ALA A 26 -7.15 -16.29 -1.60
CA ALA A 26 -8.17 -16.26 -0.56
C ALA A 26 -7.91 -17.34 0.51
N ASP A 27 -7.56 -18.56 0.10
CA ASP A 27 -7.22 -19.66 1.00
C ASP A 27 -5.92 -19.41 1.78
N SER A 28 -4.93 -18.75 1.15
CA SER A 28 -3.64 -18.44 1.79
C SER A 28 -3.73 -17.25 2.76
N ILE A 29 -4.57 -16.25 2.50
CA ILE A 29 -4.72 -15.05 3.35
C ILE A 29 -5.48 -15.41 4.64
N GLY A 30 -6.44 -16.34 4.57
CA GLY A 30 -7.16 -16.83 5.76
C GLY A 30 -6.37 -17.79 6.66
N ARG A 31 -5.22 -18.32 6.21
CA ARG A 31 -4.42 -19.34 6.93
C ARG A 31 -3.08 -18.83 7.49
N LEU A 32 -2.89 -17.53 7.65
CA LEU A 32 -1.68 -16.97 8.28
C LEU A 32 -1.72 -16.94 9.83
N GLY A 33 -2.60 -17.73 10.44
CA GLY A 33 -2.61 -17.99 11.87
C GLY A 33 -2.91 -19.46 12.14
N SER A 34 -1.93 -20.18 12.69
CA SER A 34 -1.98 -21.60 13.11
C SER A 34 -1.53 -22.62 12.06
N TYR A 35 -0.22 -22.82 11.96
CA TYR A 35 0.32 -24.17 11.81
C TYR A 35 0.34 -24.81 13.21
N ASP A 36 -0.82 -25.32 13.64
CA ASP A 36 -0.86 -26.42 14.59
C ASP A 36 -1.86 -27.45 14.04
N GLY A 37 -1.47 -28.71 14.10
CA GLY A 37 -2.37 -29.86 14.01
C GLY A 37 -3.30 -29.95 12.79
N VAL A 38 -2.88 -30.72 11.78
CA VAL A 38 -3.50 -32.03 11.51
C VAL A 38 -5.05 -32.11 11.66
N HIS A 39 -5.71 -32.27 10.50
CA HIS A 39 -7.09 -32.78 10.28
C HIS A 39 -8.30 -31.84 10.43
N GLY A 40 -9.17 -31.88 9.39
CA GLY A 40 -10.63 -31.82 9.55
C GLY A 40 -11.32 -30.53 9.09
N ALA A 41 -11.96 -30.58 7.92
CA ALA A 41 -13.20 -29.84 7.68
C ALA A 41 -14.38 -30.60 8.35
N PRO A 42 -15.64 -30.10 8.38
CA PRO A 42 -16.20 -28.78 8.06
C PRO A 42 -17.17 -28.25 9.15
N ALA A 43 -17.55 -26.96 9.14
CA ALA A 43 -18.90 -26.52 9.55
C ALA A 43 -19.05 -25.01 9.31
N GLY A 44 -19.87 -24.65 8.31
CA GLY A 44 -20.34 -23.29 8.15
C GLY A 44 -21.43 -22.97 9.17
N ASN A 45 -21.45 -21.72 9.65
CA ASN A 45 -22.70 -20.98 9.80
C ASN A 45 -22.46 -19.52 10.21
N ARG A 46 -23.12 -18.65 9.44
CA ARG A 46 -23.93 -17.50 9.88
C ARG A 46 -23.26 -16.16 10.20
N HIS A 47 -23.57 -15.23 9.30
CA HIS A 47 -24.17 -13.91 9.53
C HIS A 47 -23.40 -12.88 10.37
N ALA A 48 -22.96 -11.82 9.69
CA ALA A 48 -23.39 -10.42 9.93
C ALA A 48 -22.72 -9.55 8.86
N ALA A 49 -23.45 -9.18 7.81
CA ALA A 49 -24.10 -7.88 7.64
C ALA A 49 -23.15 -6.82 7.03
N ASP A 50 -23.27 -6.66 5.72
CA ASP A 50 -22.85 -5.48 4.95
C ASP A 50 -24.12 -4.62 4.75
N PRO A 51 -24.08 -3.27 4.85
CA PRO A 51 -24.06 -2.45 3.63
C PRO A 51 -23.50 -1.00 3.83
N PRO A 52 -23.59 -0.09 2.84
CA PRO A 52 -23.13 -0.17 1.45
C PRO A 52 -22.16 0.97 1.11
N VAL A 53 -21.48 0.84 -0.03
CA VAL A 53 -20.70 1.89 -0.71
C VAL A 53 -21.58 3.12 -0.98
N ALA A 54 -21.20 4.28 -0.45
CA ALA A 54 -21.73 5.58 -0.85
C ALA A 54 -20.73 6.27 -1.78
N GLU A 55 -21.08 6.37 -3.06
CA GLU A 55 -20.46 7.32 -3.98
C GLU A 55 -20.81 8.75 -3.52
N GLU A 56 -19.84 9.51 -3.01
CA GLU A 56 -20.01 10.94 -2.75
C GLU A 56 -19.50 11.78 -3.93
N LYS A 57 -20.50 12.33 -4.62
CA LYS A 57 -20.47 13.37 -5.64
C LYS A 57 -19.71 14.63 -5.15
N PRO A 58 -19.07 15.43 -6.03
CA PRO A 58 -18.32 16.63 -5.61
C PRO A 58 -19.28 17.66 -4.99
N GLN A 59 -19.13 17.95 -3.70
CA GLN A 59 -19.87 19.02 -3.04
C GLN A 59 -19.16 20.38 -3.17
N PRO A 60 -19.92 21.49 -3.17
CA PRO A 60 -19.45 22.83 -3.54
C PRO A 60 -18.63 23.47 -2.42
N ALA A 61 -17.73 24.38 -2.80
CA ALA A 61 -16.89 25.16 -1.89
C ALA A 61 -17.70 25.78 -0.74
N ALA A 62 -17.39 25.39 0.49
CA ALA A 62 -17.99 25.94 1.70
C ALA A 62 -17.42 27.35 2.00
N PRO A 63 -18.17 28.22 2.69
CA PRO A 63 -17.77 29.60 2.95
C PRO A 63 -16.62 29.66 3.98
N LEU A 64 -15.70 30.60 3.78
CA LEU A 64 -14.60 30.93 4.68
C LEU A 64 -15.16 31.40 6.04
N ASN A 65 -15.30 30.49 7.00
CA ASN A 65 -15.50 30.83 8.41
C ASN A 65 -14.13 31.17 9.04
N PRO A 66 -13.92 32.37 9.60
CA PRO A 66 -12.64 32.78 10.17
C PRO A 66 -12.41 32.23 11.60
N GLY A 67 -13.03 31.10 11.96
CA GLY A 67 -13.22 30.70 13.37
C GLY A 67 -12.79 29.29 13.76
N SER A 68 -12.35 28.43 12.84
CA SER A 68 -11.78 27.13 13.20
C SER A 68 -10.47 26.97 12.45
N VAL A 69 -9.35 27.17 13.15
CA VAL A 69 -8.06 26.68 12.66
C VAL A 69 -8.19 25.17 12.77
N ASP A 70 -8.60 24.51 11.69
CA ASP A 70 -8.51 23.06 11.61
C ASP A 70 -7.05 22.73 11.86
N GLU A 71 -6.73 22.13 13.01
CA GLU A 71 -5.38 21.79 13.45
C GLU A 71 -4.78 20.64 12.61
N LYS A 72 -5.42 20.34 11.47
CA LYS A 72 -4.93 19.38 10.51
C LYS A 72 -3.91 20.05 9.59
N PRO A 73 -2.66 19.55 9.56
CA PRO A 73 -1.65 20.10 8.67
C PRO A 73 -2.09 19.96 7.22
N GLU A 74 -2.03 21.07 6.48
CA GLU A 74 -2.34 21.11 5.06
C GLU A 74 -1.39 20.20 4.27
N ARG A 75 -1.94 19.43 3.33
CA ARG A 75 -1.18 18.45 2.55
C ARG A 75 -0.97 18.96 1.13
N PHE A 76 0.28 19.13 0.76
CA PHE A 76 0.67 19.52 -0.59
C PHE A 76 1.35 18.37 -1.32
N GLN A 77 1.02 18.21 -2.60
CA GLN A 77 1.76 17.33 -3.50
C GLN A 77 2.83 18.16 -4.21
N ILE A 78 4.07 17.69 -4.20
CA ILE A 78 5.20 18.35 -4.86
C ILE A 78 5.83 17.43 -5.90
N ALA A 79 6.14 17.98 -7.06
CA ALA A 79 6.84 17.25 -8.11
C ALA A 79 8.35 17.37 -7.89
N LEU A 80 9.02 16.23 -7.74
CA LEU A 80 10.47 16.12 -7.56
C LEU A 80 11.01 15.05 -8.51
N SER A 81 12.30 15.13 -8.84
CA SER A 81 12.95 14.05 -9.60
C SER A 81 13.04 12.77 -8.74
N GLY A 82 13.03 11.61 -9.40
CA GLY A 82 13.08 10.32 -8.70
C GLY A 82 14.32 10.15 -7.82
N SER A 83 15.46 10.69 -8.24
CA SER A 83 16.70 10.67 -7.46
C SER A 83 16.58 11.45 -6.15
N VAL A 84 15.95 12.62 -6.17
CA VAL A 84 15.70 13.42 -4.96
C VAL A 84 14.74 12.69 -4.03
N ILE A 85 13.67 12.07 -4.55
CA ILE A 85 12.74 11.28 -3.74
C ILE A 85 13.46 10.13 -3.02
N ILE A 86 14.33 9.40 -3.73
CA ILE A 86 15.09 8.29 -3.15
C ILE A 86 16.07 8.81 -2.09
N ALA A 87 16.82 9.87 -2.37
CA ALA A 87 17.77 10.46 -1.43
C ALA A 87 17.07 10.94 -0.15
N THR A 88 15.93 11.63 -0.27
CA THR A 88 15.13 12.08 0.86
C THR A 88 14.62 10.92 1.71
N LYS A 89 14.12 9.84 1.08
CA LYS A 89 13.66 8.65 1.80
C LYS A 89 14.82 7.96 2.53
N LEU A 90 15.99 7.86 1.90
CA LEU A 90 17.18 7.29 2.53
C LEU A 90 17.61 8.11 3.74
N GLU A 91 17.58 9.44 3.64
CA GLU A 91 17.93 10.34 4.74
C GLU A 91 16.94 10.24 5.91
N ALA A 92 15.64 10.19 5.60
CA ALA A 92 14.59 9.99 6.59
C ALA A 92 14.81 8.70 7.39
N LEU A 93 15.17 7.60 6.71
CA LEU A 93 15.50 6.32 7.36
C LEU A 93 16.71 6.43 8.29
N LYS A 94 17.79 7.08 7.84
CA LYS A 94 19.01 7.28 8.66
C LYS A 94 18.72 8.07 9.93
N GLN A 95 17.91 9.13 9.81
CA GLN A 95 17.57 10.00 10.93
C GLN A 95 16.40 9.46 11.79
N LYS A 96 15.78 8.34 11.40
CA LYS A 96 14.54 7.83 12.02
C LYS A 96 13.42 8.87 12.04
N THR A 97 13.30 9.62 10.95
CA THR A 97 12.29 10.67 10.73
C THR A 97 11.43 10.34 9.51
N THR A 98 10.47 11.19 9.18
CA THR A 98 9.66 11.05 7.97
C THR A 98 10.24 11.84 6.80
N ALA A 99 9.99 11.37 5.57
CA ALA A 99 10.35 12.13 4.37
C ALA A 99 9.69 13.53 4.33
N SER A 100 8.51 13.67 4.95
CA SER A 100 7.81 14.95 5.09
C SER A 100 8.61 15.93 5.96
N GLU A 101 9.13 15.49 7.11
CA GLU A 101 9.92 16.35 8.00
C GLU A 101 11.26 16.76 7.38
N VAL A 102 11.91 15.84 6.65
CA VAL A 102 13.14 16.16 5.90
C VAL A 102 12.84 17.20 4.82
N THR A 103 11.73 17.03 4.09
CA THR A 103 11.30 17.97 3.05
C THR A 103 10.93 19.32 3.63
N GLU A 104 10.17 19.36 4.74
CA GLU A 104 9.82 20.60 5.44
C GLU A 104 11.07 21.35 5.91
N ARG A 105 12.03 20.64 6.50
CA ARG A 105 13.30 21.22 6.95
C ARG A 105 14.09 21.83 5.80
N ALA A 106 14.16 21.14 4.66
CA ALA A 106 14.82 21.65 3.46
C ALA A 106 14.13 22.90 2.92
N LEU A 107 12.80 22.91 2.84
CA LEU A 107 12.01 24.06 2.39
C LEU A 107 12.19 25.26 3.33
N ARG A 108 12.15 25.06 4.65
CA ARG A 108 12.41 26.12 5.62
C ARG A 108 13.80 26.72 5.45
N SER A 109 14.81 25.86 5.29
CA SER A 109 16.19 26.30 5.08
C SER A 109 16.34 27.12 3.80
N TYR A 110 15.67 26.70 2.71
CA TYR A 110 15.65 27.43 1.45
C TYR A 110 14.98 28.80 1.57
N LEU A 111 13.92 28.90 2.39
CA LEU A 111 13.18 30.14 2.65
C LEU A 111 13.80 31.01 3.78
N GLY A 112 14.91 30.59 4.39
CA GLY A 112 15.52 31.29 5.52
C GLY A 112 14.67 31.28 6.80
N MET A 113 13.76 30.30 6.95
CA MET A 113 12.89 30.15 8.12
C MET A 113 13.54 29.28 9.20
N PRO A 114 13.26 29.55 10.49
CA PRO A 114 13.76 28.74 11.59
C PRO A 114 13.17 27.31 11.56
N PRO A 115 13.88 26.32 12.15
CA PRO A 115 13.37 24.95 12.28
C PRO A 115 12.04 24.91 13.03
N LYS A 116 11.22 23.90 12.75
CA LYS A 116 9.94 23.69 13.43
C LYS A 116 10.22 23.28 14.88
N ALA A 117 9.57 23.97 15.82
CA ALA A 117 9.61 23.65 17.25
C ALA A 117 8.79 22.39 17.56
#